data_AF-A0ABD3ND29-F1
#
_entry.id   AF-A0ABD3ND29-F1
#
_cell.length_a   1.000
_cell.length_b   1.000
_cell.length_c   1.000
_cell.angle_alpha   90.00
_cell.angle_beta   90.00
_cell.angle_gamma   90.00
#
_symmetry.space_group_name_H-M   'P 1'
#
loop_
_entity.id
_entity.type
_entity.pdbx_description
1 polymer ?
#
loop_
_entity_poly.entity_id
_entity_poly.type
_entity_poly.pdbx_seq_one_letter_code
_entity_poly.pdbx_strand_id
1 'polypeptide(L)'
;MNAINALTRNAMKVLPRATAPTRTFAAESRAHLHKDMPKNWAELKNNIWLSDPGAYPVIVVLTFAIGMCGSYMGYCLVAGPDVRITPGRRQQLIRTWE
;
A
#
# COMPACT_ATOMS: atom_id res chain seq x y z
N MET A 1 -28.45 -36.71 -10.37
CA MET A 1 -27.49 -35.61 -10.13
C MET A 1 -27.91 -34.71 -8.94
N ASN A 2 -28.27 -35.27 -7.78
CA ASN A 2 -28.85 -34.47 -6.67
C ASN A 2 -28.04 -34.49 -5.35
N ALA A 3 -27.10 -35.42 -5.19
CA ALA A 3 -26.33 -35.57 -3.94
C ALA A 3 -25.21 -34.52 -3.78
N ILE A 4 -24.55 -34.16 -4.90
CA ILE A 4 -23.42 -33.21 -4.90
C ILE A 4 -23.88 -31.82 -4.45
N ASN A 5 -25.05 -31.37 -4.92
CA ASN A 5 -25.63 -30.08 -4.53
C ASN A 5 -26.11 -30.01 -3.07
N ALA A 6 -26.31 -31.15 -2.40
CA ALA A 6 -26.70 -31.21 -0.99
C ALA A 6 -25.48 -31.18 -0.06
N LEU A 7 -24.38 -31.82 -0.45
CA LEU A 7 -23.13 -31.84 0.32
C LEU A 7 -22.49 -30.44 0.39
N THR A 8 -22.46 -29.70 -0.72
CA THR A 8 -21.91 -28.35 -0.79
C THR A 8 -22.69 -27.34 0.06
N ARG A 9 -24.01 -27.53 0.22
CA ARG A 9 -24.86 -26.64 1.04
C ARG A 9 -24.70 -26.87 2.55
N ASN A 10 -24.38 -28.09 2.98
CA ASN A 10 -24.13 -28.39 4.39
C ASN A 10 -22.70 -28.04 4.82
N ALA A 11 -21.71 -28.19 3.93
CA ALA A 11 -20.32 -27.83 4.22
C ALA A 11 -20.14 -26.34 4.54
N MET A 12 -20.92 -25.45 3.93
CA MET A 12 -20.89 -24.00 4.22
C MET A 12 -21.51 -23.61 5.57
N LYS A 13 -22.31 -24.49 6.21
CA LYS A 13 -22.91 -24.20 7.53
C LYS A 13 -22.02 -24.59 8.71
N VAL A 14 -20.99 -25.41 8.48
CA VAL A 14 -20.17 -26.00 9.56
C VAL A 14 -18.85 -25.27 9.78
N LEU A 15 -18.44 -24.41 8.85
CA LEU A 15 -17.22 -23.61 9.03
C LEU A 15 -17.57 -22.29 9.75
N PRO A 16 -17.06 -22.03 10.97
CA PRO A 16 -17.18 -20.71 11.56
C PRO A 16 -16.46 -19.74 10.62
N ARG A 17 -17.22 -18.83 10.02
CA ARG A 17 -16.65 -17.71 9.26
C ARG A 17 -15.86 -16.88 10.26
N ALA A 18 -14.55 -17.09 10.30
CA ALA A 18 -13.66 -16.30 11.12
C ALA A 18 -13.80 -14.84 10.68
N THR A 19 -14.53 -14.05 11.47
CA THR A 19 -14.54 -12.61 11.35
C THR A 19 -13.15 -12.15 11.73
N ALA A 20 -12.36 -11.74 10.74
CA ALA A 20 -11.07 -11.12 11.01
C ALA A 20 -11.30 -9.93 11.96
N PRO A 21 -10.53 -9.80 13.06
CA PRO A 21 -10.65 -8.67 13.95
C PRO A 21 -10.37 -7.39 13.15
N THR A 22 -11.39 -6.56 12.97
CA THR A 22 -11.27 -5.25 12.35
C THR A 22 -10.39 -4.39 13.26
N ARG A 23 -9.15 -4.16 12.86
CA ARG A 23 -8.21 -3.29 13.60
C ARG A 23 -8.77 -1.86 13.64
N THR A 24 -9.31 -1.43 14.78
CA THR A 24 -9.92 -0.09 14.98
C THR A 24 -8.89 1.02 15.20
N PHE A 25 -7.60 0.69 15.36
CA PHE A 25 -6.53 1.65 15.65
C PHE A 25 -6.49 2.84 14.67
N ALA A 26 -6.82 2.62 13.39
CA ALA A 26 -6.82 3.68 12.37
C ALA A 26 -8.03 4.62 12.45
N ALA A 27 -9.16 4.17 13.01
CA ALA A 27 -10.37 4.99 13.15
C ALA A 27 -10.28 5.89 14.39
N GLU A 28 -9.81 5.36 15.51
CA GLU A 28 -9.65 6.11 16.76
C GLU A 28 -8.48 7.11 16.70
N SER A 29 -7.38 6.75 16.03
CA SER A 29 -6.29 7.70 15.77
C SER A 29 -6.67 8.82 14.79
N ARG A 30 -7.71 8.64 13.98
CA ARG A 30 -8.21 9.66 13.05
C ARG A 30 -9.30 10.55 13.63
N ALA A 31 -9.99 10.10 14.68
CA ALA A 31 -11.12 10.81 15.26
C ALA A 31 -10.73 12.16 15.90
N HIS A 32 -9.51 12.27 16.44
CA HIS A 32 -8.98 13.53 16.96
C HIS A 32 -8.29 14.38 15.88
N LEU A 33 -7.99 13.81 14.71
CA LEU A 33 -7.25 14.48 13.64
C LEU A 33 -8.01 15.66 13.01
N HIS A 34 -9.34 15.63 13.05
CA HIS A 34 -10.21 16.62 12.41
C HIS A 34 -10.99 17.51 13.37
N LYS A 35 -10.98 17.20 14.68
CA LYS A 35 -11.72 17.98 15.67
C LYS A 35 -11.05 19.34 15.95
N ASP A 36 -9.72 19.40 15.79
CA ASP A 36 -8.88 20.57 16.08
C ASP A 36 -8.00 20.95 14.88
N MET A 37 -8.53 20.89 13.65
CA MET A 37 -7.77 21.31 12.47
C MET A 37 -7.43 22.81 12.59
N PRO A 38 -6.14 23.19 12.59
CA PRO A 38 -5.71 24.55 12.86
C PRO A 38 -6.23 25.48 11.76
N LYS A 39 -6.84 26.61 12.16
CA LYS A 39 -7.41 27.59 11.22
C LYS A 39 -6.40 28.64 10.80
N ASN A 40 -5.32 28.78 11.58
CA ASN A 40 -4.29 29.79 11.41
C ASN A 40 -2.89 29.16 11.31
N TRP A 41 -1.97 29.82 10.60
CA TRP A 41 -0.58 29.38 10.44
C TRP A 41 0.16 29.16 11.77
N ALA A 42 -0.13 29.98 12.78
CA ALA A 42 0.47 29.85 14.12
C ALA A 42 0.04 28.56 14.83
N GLU A 43 -1.23 28.18 14.71
CA GLU A 43 -1.76 26.94 15.28
C GLU A 43 -1.24 25.72 14.49
N LEU A 44 -1.10 25.85 13.17
CA LEU A 44 -0.59 24.78 12.31
C LEU A 44 0.84 24.39 12.64
N LYS A 45 1.71 25.37 12.91
CA LYS A 45 3.12 25.12 13.23
C LYS A 45 3.31 24.27 14.49
N ASN A 46 2.43 24.42 15.47
CA ASN A 46 2.54 23.74 16.76
C ASN A 46 1.76 22.42 16.81
N ASN A 47 0.68 22.28 16.03
CA ASN A 47 -0.18 21.09 16.03
C ASN A 47 0.14 20.07 14.93
N ILE A 48 1.12 20.33 14.08
CA ILE A 48 1.55 19.37 13.06
C ILE A 48 2.50 18.35 13.69
N TRP A 49 2.28 17.06 13.44
CA TRP A 49 3.19 15.97 13.84
C TRP A 49 4.66 16.16 13.40
N LEU A 50 4.91 17.05 12.44
CA LEU A 50 6.25 17.45 12.03
C LEU A 50 6.99 18.34 13.05
N SER A 51 6.28 18.92 14.02
CA SER A 51 6.87 19.69 15.12
C SER A 51 7.38 18.78 16.24
N ASP A 52 6.97 17.51 16.27
CA ASP A 52 7.37 16.51 17.25
C ASP A 52 8.73 15.88 16.88
N PRO A 53 9.78 16.01 17.72
CA PRO A 53 11.07 15.35 17.50
C PRO A 53 10.95 13.82 17.36
N GLY A 54 9.95 13.20 17.99
CA GLY A 54 9.69 11.76 17.93
C GLY A 54 9.21 11.26 16.56
N ALA A 55 8.74 12.15 15.68
CA ALA A 55 8.27 11.77 14.35
C ALA A 55 9.43 11.51 13.37
N TYR A 56 10.58 12.15 13.54
CA TYR A 56 11.70 12.07 12.59
C TYR A 56 12.26 10.65 12.38
N PRO A 57 12.46 9.81 13.42
CA PRO A 57 12.86 8.43 13.23
C PRO A 57 11.90 7.63 12.34
N VAL A 58 10.59 7.84 12.48
CA VAL A 58 9.57 7.18 11.66
C VAL A 58 9.65 7.66 10.21
N ILE A 59 9.84 8.98 10.00
CA ILE A 59 10.04 9.57 8.68
C ILE A 59 11.27 8.97 7.99
N VAL A 60 12.38 8.78 8.72
CA VAL A 60 13.60 8.17 8.17
C VAL A 60 13.36 6.75 7.68
N VAL A 61 12.69 5.91 8.48
CA VAL A 61 12.40 4.52 8.08
C VAL A 61 11.45 4.47 6.88
N LEU A 62 10.42 5.31 6.87
CA LEU A 62 9.44 5.36 5.79
C LEU A 62 10.08 5.85 4.48
N THR A 63 10.86 6.93 4.53
CA THR A 63 11.57 7.47 3.35
C THR A 63 12.58 6.48 2.80
N PHE A 64 13.30 5.77 3.68
CA PHE A 64 14.21 4.70 3.27
C PHE A 64 13.48 3.55 2.58
N ALA A 65 12.38 3.05 3.16
CA ALA A 65 11.60 1.97 2.59
C ALA A 65 11.03 2.33 1.21
N ILE A 66 10.43 3.52 1.09
CA ILE A 66 9.90 4.03 -0.19
C ILE A 66 11.04 4.23 -1.19
N GLY A 67 12.18 4.77 -0.76
CA GLY A 67 13.35 4.98 -1.61
C GLY A 67 13.90 3.68 -2.19
N MET A 68 14.10 2.67 -1.34
CA MET A 68 14.61 1.36 -1.77
C MET A 68 13.63 0.65 -2.70
N CYS A 69 12.36 0.57 -2.33
CA CYS A 69 11.33 -0.06 -3.17
C CYS A 69 11.16 0.68 -4.51
N GLY A 70 11.05 2.02 -4.46
CA GLY A 70 10.90 2.86 -5.64
C GLY A 70 12.11 2.80 -6.56
N SER A 71 13.33 2.76 -6.01
CA SER A 71 14.55 2.64 -6.80
C SER A 71 14.64 1.29 -7.52
N TYR A 72 14.27 0.18 -6.87
CA TYR A 72 14.26 -1.13 -7.50
C TYR A 72 13.18 -1.25 -8.57
N MET A 73 11.96 -0.76 -8.29
CA MET A 73 10.90 -0.68 -9.29
C MET A 73 11.32 0.17 -10.50
N GLY A 74 11.93 1.32 -10.25
CA GLY A 74 12.49 2.21 -11.28
C GLY A 74 13.59 1.53 -12.09
N TYR A 75 14.47 0.77 -11.44
CA TYR A 75 15.50 -0.01 -12.12
C TYR A 75 14.89 -1.05 -13.06
N CYS A 76 13.94 -1.85 -12.59
CA CYS A 76 13.24 -2.83 -13.44
C CYS A 76 12.53 -2.16 -14.63
N LEU A 77 11.97 -0.97 -14.40
CA LEU A 77 11.26 -0.19 -15.40
C LEU A 77 12.17 0.42 -16.48
N VAL A 78 13.40 0.80 -16.14
CA VAL A 78 14.36 1.42 -17.09
C VAL A 78 15.32 0.41 -17.70
N ALA A 79 15.82 -0.53 -16.91
CA ALA A 79 16.82 -1.49 -17.32
C ALA A 79 16.22 -2.77 -17.91
N GLY A 80 14.96 -3.09 -17.59
CA GLY A 80 14.28 -4.29 -18.09
C GLY A 80 14.31 -4.39 -19.62
N PRO A 81 14.71 -5.54 -20.20
CA PRO A 81 14.74 -5.72 -21.66
C PRO A 81 13.34 -5.72 -22.26
N ASP A 82 12.34 -6.11 -21.48
CA ASP A 82 10.93 -6.17 -21.90
C ASP A 82 10.20 -4.83 -21.80
N VAL A 83 10.77 -3.86 -21.06
CA VAL A 83 10.14 -2.56 -20.80
C VAL A 83 10.61 -1.52 -21.81
N ARG A 84 9.68 -0.92 -22.55
CA ARG A 84 9.95 -0.05 -23.73
C ARG A 84 9.55 1.41 -23.53
N ILE A 85 9.87 1.97 -22.37
CA ILE A 85 9.52 3.36 -22.07
C ILE A 85 10.40 4.33 -22.87
N THR A 86 11.69 4.02 -23.02
CA THR A 86 12.66 4.81 -23.77
C THR A 86 12.47 4.61 -25.29
N PRO A 87 12.45 5.68 -26.11
CA PRO A 87 12.20 5.58 -27.55
C PRO A 87 13.13 4.58 -28.28
N GLY A 88 14.41 4.52 -27.90
CA GLY A 88 15.39 3.63 -28.54
C GLY A 88 15.12 2.13 -28.35
N ARG A 89 14.37 1.73 -27.31
CA ARG A 89 14.02 0.31 -27.08
C ARG A 89 12.68 -0.09 -27.70
N ARG A 90 11.87 0.87 -28.17
CA ARG A 90 10.52 0.60 -28.70
C ARG A 90 10.54 -0.24 -29.97
N GLN A 91 11.61 -0.15 -30.76
CA GLN A 91 11.75 -0.84 -32.05
C GLN A 91 12.70 -2.05 -32.02
N GLN A 92 13.23 -2.43 -30.84
CA GLN A 92 14.07 -3.62 -30.76
C GLN A 92 13.25 -4.89 -31.02
N LEU A 93 13.86 -5.92 -31.60
CA LEU A 93 13.21 -7.21 -31.80
C LEU A 93 13.19 -7.97 -30.45
N ILE A 94 11.99 -8.35 -29.97
CA ILE A 94 11.80 -8.92 -28.62
C ILE A 94 12.36 -10.34 -28.51
N ARG A 95 12.20 -11.12 -29.58
CA ARG A 95 12.52 -12.55 -29.58
C ARG A 95 12.80 -13.02 -30.99
N THR A 96 13.95 -13.64 -31.18
CA THR A 96 14.27 -14.44 -32.36
C THR A 96 13.89 -15.88 -32.05
N TRP A 97 13.24 -16.55 -33.00
CA TRP A 97 12.73 -17.92 -32.84
C TRP A 97 13.58 -18.94 -33.61
N GLU A 98 14.85 -18.63 -33.82
CA GLU A 98 15.83 -19.56 -34.39
C GLU A 98 16.31 -20.59 -33.36
#